data_AF-A0AAU6P731-F1
#
_entry.id   AF-A0AAU6P731-F1
#
_cell.length_a   1.000
_cell.length_b   1.000
_cell.length_c   1.000
_cell.angle_alpha   90.00
_cell.angle_beta   90.00
_cell.angle_gamma   90.00
#
_symmetry.space_group_name_H-M   'P 1'
#
loop_
_entity.id
_entity.type
_entity.pdbx_description
1 polymer ?
#
loop_
_entity_poly.entity_id
_entity_poly.type
_entity_poly.pdbx_seq_one_letter_code
_entity_poly.pdbx_strand_id
1 'polypeptide(L)'
;MDKIETNKVSDKVKVIELENSFGVIFPADLEVYFLKENDRFTPSEEQIAKVEFEIDKQYLEAQRKFIYDQVYVRTSEVYGDQEIDKQKAYSDIMESVSKIAKRISKYDRQYVGYVENGKKIILINFIDFSKDPHNLKKDLANELIGGFHGWFQSNIITQNFYLKENKLSVY
;
A
#
# COMPACT_ATOMS: atom_id res chain seq x y z
N MET A 1 -46.38 -0.77 0.86
CA MET A 1 -45.26 -0.98 -0.07
C MET A 1 -44.02 -1.05 0.79
N ASP A 2 -43.72 -2.25 1.27
CA ASP A 2 -42.58 -2.47 2.15
C ASP A 2 -41.31 -2.45 1.32
N LYS A 3 -40.38 -1.58 1.72
CA LYS A 3 -39.04 -1.50 1.12
C LYS A 3 -38.34 -2.81 1.44
N ILE A 4 -37.95 -3.52 0.40
CA ILE A 4 -37.04 -4.66 0.48
C ILE A 4 -35.75 -4.15 1.13
N GLU A 5 -35.52 -4.54 2.39
CA GLU A 5 -34.20 -4.48 2.99
C GLU A 5 -33.30 -5.40 2.18
N THR A 6 -32.48 -4.81 1.32
CA THR A 6 -31.32 -5.48 0.75
C THR A 6 -30.39 -5.82 1.90
N ASN A 7 -30.49 -7.05 2.39
CA ASN A 7 -29.49 -7.69 3.24
C ASN A 7 -28.10 -7.43 2.64
N LYS A 8 -27.32 -6.54 3.26
CA LYS A 8 -25.88 -6.43 2.99
C LYS A 8 -25.27 -7.78 3.37
N VAL A 9 -24.99 -8.59 2.36
CA VAL A 9 -24.10 -9.73 2.54
C VAL A 9 -22.77 -9.14 3.00
N SER A 10 -22.35 -9.46 4.23
CA SER A 10 -20.99 -9.18 4.67
C SER A 10 -20.07 -9.93 3.72
N ASP A 11 -19.39 -9.18 2.84
CA ASP A 11 -18.38 -9.76 1.97
C ASP A 11 -17.32 -10.37 2.88
N LYS A 12 -17.13 -11.68 2.81
CA LYS A 12 -16.06 -12.32 3.57
C LYS A 12 -14.71 -11.83 3.03
N VAL A 13 -13.71 -11.74 3.92
CA VAL A 13 -12.31 -11.58 3.52
C VAL A 13 -11.98 -12.58 2.42
N LYS A 14 -11.38 -12.09 1.33
CA LYS A 14 -11.02 -12.91 0.19
C LYS A 14 -9.51 -13.01 0.04
N VAL A 15 -9.01 -14.24 -0.06
CA VAL A 15 -7.61 -14.52 -0.37
C VAL A 15 -7.49 -14.85 -1.85
N ILE A 16 -6.51 -14.25 -2.52
CA ILE A 16 -6.17 -14.49 -3.92
C ILE A 16 -4.71 -14.94 -4.03
N GLU A 17 -4.44 -15.80 -5.00
CA GLU A 17 -3.08 -16.18 -5.38
C GLU A 17 -2.52 -15.15 -6.35
N LEU A 18 -1.29 -14.70 -6.10
CA LEU A 18 -0.50 -13.85 -6.98
C LEU A 18 0.63 -14.70 -7.55
N GLU A 19 1.34 -14.18 -8.56
CA GLU A 19 2.40 -14.95 -9.23
C GLU A 19 3.46 -15.50 -8.27
N ASN A 20 3.83 -14.72 -7.23
CA ASN A 20 4.93 -15.05 -6.32
C ASN A 20 4.57 -14.86 -4.83
N SER A 21 3.28 -14.70 -4.50
CA SER A 21 2.80 -14.31 -3.16
C SER A 21 1.28 -14.49 -3.02
N PHE A 22 0.71 -14.12 -1.87
CA PHE A 22 -0.73 -14.06 -1.67
C PHE A 22 -1.22 -12.62 -1.50
N GLY A 23 -2.46 -12.38 -1.91
CA GLY A 23 -3.17 -11.13 -1.69
C GLY A 23 -4.42 -11.34 -0.85
N VAL A 24 -4.72 -10.39 0.04
CA VAL A 24 -5.93 -10.38 0.86
C VAL A 24 -6.76 -9.14 0.55
N ILE A 25 -7.98 -9.35 0.09
CA ILE A 25 -8.97 -8.31 -0.15
C ILE A 25 -9.84 -8.21 1.09
N PHE A 26 -9.69 -7.09 1.81
CA PHE A 26 -10.51 -6.84 2.99
C PHE A 26 -11.87 -6.22 2.60
N PRO A 27 -12.94 -6.62 3.28
CA PRO A 27 -14.27 -6.08 3.04
C PRO A 27 -14.41 -4.65 3.55
N ALA A 28 -15.44 -3.98 3.05
CA ALA A 28 -15.76 -2.61 3.42
C ALA A 28 -16.07 -2.44 4.93
N ASP A 29 -16.55 -3.49 5.59
CA ASP A 29 -16.92 -3.51 7.01
C ASP A 29 -15.73 -3.80 7.94
N LEU A 30 -14.52 -4.05 7.42
CA LEU A 30 -13.32 -4.12 8.25
C LEU A 30 -13.04 -2.78 8.92
N GLU A 31 -13.05 -2.76 10.25
CA GLU A 31 -12.63 -1.62 11.04
C GLU A 31 -11.13 -1.34 10.87
N VAL A 32 -10.81 -0.15 10.35
CA VAL A 32 -9.43 0.33 10.19
C VAL A 32 -9.36 1.71 10.84
N TYR A 33 -8.69 1.78 12.00
CA TYR A 33 -8.71 2.96 12.88
C TYR A 33 -8.36 4.27 12.16
N PHE A 34 -7.32 4.27 11.33
CA PHE A 34 -6.84 5.46 10.63
C PHE A 34 -7.66 5.81 9.36
N LEU A 35 -8.64 4.98 9.00
CA LEU A 35 -9.60 5.23 7.91
C LEU A 35 -11.04 5.35 8.42
N LYS A 36 -11.26 5.58 9.73
CA LYS A 36 -12.63 5.56 10.30
C LYS A 36 -13.55 6.63 9.71
N GLU A 37 -12.97 7.74 9.26
CA GLU A 37 -13.70 8.89 8.70
C GLU A 37 -13.93 8.74 7.19
N ASN A 38 -13.38 7.70 6.56
CA ASN A 38 -13.50 7.46 5.13
C ASN A 38 -14.61 6.45 4.83
N ASP A 39 -15.40 6.71 3.79
CA ASP A 39 -16.27 5.68 3.24
C ASP A 39 -15.42 4.51 2.74
N ARG A 40 -15.85 3.29 3.02
CA ARG A 40 -15.14 2.06 2.66
C ARG A 40 -15.85 1.34 1.52
N PHE A 41 -15.08 0.60 0.73
CA PHE A 41 -15.61 -0.33 -0.27
C PHE A 41 -14.75 -1.59 -0.33
N THR A 42 -15.36 -2.72 -0.70
CA THR A 42 -14.63 -3.97 -0.99
C THR A 42 -14.11 -3.89 -2.43
N PRO A 43 -12.79 -3.90 -2.69
CA PRO A 43 -12.28 -3.97 -4.05
C PRO A 43 -12.73 -5.26 -4.75
N SER A 44 -13.07 -5.19 -6.03
CA SER A 44 -13.33 -6.41 -6.81
C SER A 44 -12.02 -7.06 -7.26
N GLU A 45 -12.05 -8.36 -7.56
CA GLU A 45 -10.88 -9.04 -8.14
C GLU A 45 -10.40 -8.43 -9.44
N GLU A 46 -11.31 -7.93 -10.29
CA GLU A 46 -10.96 -7.23 -11.52
C GLU A 46 -10.17 -5.95 -11.22
N GLN A 47 -10.58 -5.20 -10.19
CA GLN A 47 -9.83 -4.03 -9.73
C GLN A 47 -8.45 -4.44 -9.21
N ILE A 48 -8.35 -5.51 -8.43
CA ILE A 48 -7.07 -5.99 -7.92
C ILE A 48 -6.16 -6.50 -9.03
N ALA A 49 -6.68 -7.25 -10.00
CA ALA A 49 -5.91 -7.70 -11.17
C ALA A 49 -5.34 -6.51 -11.95
N LYS A 50 -6.13 -5.45 -12.13
CA LYS A 50 -5.66 -4.21 -12.75
C LYS A 50 -4.59 -3.51 -11.90
N VAL A 51 -4.77 -3.44 -10.59
CA VAL A 51 -3.77 -2.86 -9.67
C VAL A 51 -2.45 -3.62 -9.75
N GLU A 52 -2.48 -4.95 -9.69
CA GLU A 52 -1.29 -5.79 -9.76
C GLU A 52 -0.53 -5.61 -11.07
N PHE A 53 -1.24 -5.52 -12.19
CA PHE A 53 -0.63 -5.24 -13.49
C PHE A 53 0.09 -3.88 -13.56
N GLU A 54 -0.34 -2.91 -12.76
CA GLU A 54 0.20 -1.55 -12.76
C GLU A 54 1.30 -1.35 -11.72
N ILE A 55 1.31 -2.11 -10.62
CA ILE A 55 2.36 -2.04 -9.59
C ILE A 55 3.74 -2.25 -10.20
N ASP A 56 3.94 -3.30 -11.00
CA ASP A 56 5.24 -3.62 -11.58
C ASP A 56 5.79 -2.50 -12.48
N LYS A 57 4.89 -1.75 -13.12
CA LYS A 57 5.26 -0.62 -14.00
C LYS A 57 5.53 0.65 -13.23
N GLN A 58 4.77 0.90 -12.17
CA GLN A 58 4.71 2.20 -11.52
C GLN A 58 5.49 2.28 -10.21
N TYR A 59 5.78 1.15 -9.55
CA TYR A 59 6.36 1.14 -8.20
C TYR A 59 7.63 1.97 -8.07
N LEU A 60 8.63 1.74 -8.94
CA LEU A 60 9.91 2.44 -8.85
C LEU A 60 9.76 3.93 -9.14
N GLU A 61 8.87 4.32 -10.04
CA GLU A 61 8.63 5.71 -10.39
C GLU A 61 7.85 6.45 -9.29
N ALA A 62 6.86 5.80 -8.68
CA ALA A 62 6.14 6.33 -7.53
C ALA A 62 7.08 6.61 -6.34
N GLN A 63 7.98 5.67 -6.05
CA GLN A 63 9.00 5.84 -5.01
C GLN A 63 9.98 6.96 -5.36
N ARG A 64 10.49 6.98 -6.61
CA ARG A 64 11.40 8.02 -7.10
C ARG A 64 10.83 9.42 -6.88
N LYS A 65 9.58 9.63 -7.29
CA LYS A 65 8.89 10.90 -7.11
C LYS A 65 8.78 11.28 -5.63
N PHE A 66 8.34 10.34 -4.78
CA PHE A 66 8.20 10.59 -3.35
C PHE A 66 9.54 10.99 -2.71
N ILE A 67 10.61 10.24 -3.00
CA ILE A 67 11.95 10.50 -2.44
C ILE A 67 12.49 11.83 -2.92
N TYR A 68 12.31 12.15 -4.20
CA TYR A 68 12.69 13.45 -4.74
C TYR A 68 11.99 14.59 -3.97
N ASP A 69 10.68 14.49 -3.78
CA ASP A 69 9.90 15.49 -3.03
C ASP A 69 10.39 15.61 -1.57
N GLN A 70 10.74 14.50 -0.90
CA GLN A 70 11.31 14.55 0.46
C GLN A 70 12.71 15.20 0.51
N VAL A 71 13.60 14.81 -0.39
CA VAL A 71 15.04 15.17 -0.35
C VAL A 71 15.34 16.53 -0.96
N TYR A 72 14.52 17.01 -1.89
CA TYR A 72 14.78 18.26 -2.61
C TYR A 72 13.75 19.36 -2.34
N VAL A 73 12.49 19.01 -2.06
CA VAL A 73 11.43 20.03 -1.87
C VAL A 73 11.24 20.35 -0.39
N ARG A 74 11.21 19.34 0.49
CA ARG A 74 10.93 19.56 1.94
C ARG A 74 12.16 19.97 2.74
N THR A 75 13.34 19.42 2.45
CA THR A 75 14.59 19.72 3.17
C THR A 75 15.22 21.05 2.80
N SER A 76 14.93 21.62 1.61
CA SER A 76 15.34 23.00 1.26
C SER A 76 14.73 24.04 2.19
N GLU A 77 13.61 23.73 2.85
CA GLU A 77 12.93 24.65 3.76
C GLU A 77 13.54 24.65 5.18
N VAL A 78 14.37 23.65 5.55
CA VAL A 78 14.75 23.40 6.96
C VAL A 78 16.25 23.44 7.25
N TYR A 79 17.14 23.00 6.35
CA TYR A 79 18.55 22.73 6.72
C TYR A 79 19.64 23.44 5.90
N GLY A 80 19.29 24.27 4.92
CA GLY A 80 20.27 24.94 4.05
C GLY A 80 20.84 24.04 2.95
N ASP A 81 21.21 24.64 1.82
CA ASP A 81 21.59 23.96 0.59
C ASP A 81 23.07 23.57 0.55
N GLN A 82 23.36 22.29 0.81
CA GLN A 82 24.52 21.63 0.19
C GLN A 82 24.00 20.62 -0.82
N GLU A 83 23.93 21.03 -2.08
CA GLU A 83 23.37 20.25 -3.20
C GLU A 83 24.02 18.87 -3.35
N ILE A 84 25.33 18.77 -3.04
CA ILE A 84 26.11 17.53 -3.05
C ILE A 84 25.59 16.52 -2.01
N ASP A 85 25.24 16.97 -0.80
CA ASP A 85 24.72 16.09 0.25
C ASP A 85 23.33 15.56 -0.08
N LYS A 86 22.47 16.40 -0.69
CA LYS A 86 21.15 15.99 -1.19
C LYS A 86 21.27 14.94 -2.28
N GLN A 87 22.19 15.14 -3.24
CA GLN A 87 22.42 14.19 -4.31
C GLN A 87 22.91 12.84 -3.80
N LYS A 88 23.83 12.85 -2.84
CA LYS A 88 24.32 11.62 -2.20
C LYS A 88 23.20 10.90 -1.46
N ALA A 89 22.45 11.60 -0.61
CA ALA A 89 21.33 11.04 0.13
C ALA A 89 20.25 10.44 -0.80
N TYR A 90 19.90 11.15 -1.87
CA TYR A 90 18.96 10.67 -2.88
C TYR A 90 19.46 9.39 -3.54
N SER A 91 20.74 9.37 -3.95
CA SER A 91 21.36 8.20 -4.58
C SER A 91 21.35 6.96 -3.67
N ASP A 92 21.75 7.13 -2.40
CA ASP A 92 21.80 6.04 -1.42
C ASP A 92 20.40 5.45 -1.14
N ILE A 93 19.38 6.31 -1.03
CA ILE A 93 17.99 5.87 -0.84
C ILE A 93 17.49 5.15 -2.10
N MET A 94 17.75 5.71 -3.29
CA MET A 94 17.32 5.11 -4.55
C MET A 94 17.96 3.76 -4.84
N GLU A 95 19.21 3.53 -4.43
CA GLU A 95 19.84 2.21 -4.53
C GLU A 95 19.09 1.18 -3.68
N SER A 96 18.73 1.54 -2.44
CA SER A 96 17.99 0.69 -1.52
C SER A 96 16.58 0.38 -2.05
N VAL A 97 15.88 1.40 -2.55
CA VAL A 97 14.55 1.25 -3.16
C VAL A 97 14.58 0.40 -4.42
N SER A 98 15.61 0.53 -5.25
CA SER A 98 15.78 -0.30 -6.44
C SER A 98 15.99 -1.77 -6.09
N LYS A 99 16.66 -2.07 -4.97
CA LYS A 99 16.78 -3.44 -4.45
C LYS A 99 15.42 -3.99 -4.00
N ILE A 100 14.60 -3.17 -3.33
CA ILE A 100 13.24 -3.55 -2.89
C ILE A 100 12.32 -3.77 -4.10
N ALA A 101 12.34 -2.88 -5.09
CA ALA A 101 11.50 -2.97 -6.29
C ALA A 101 11.68 -4.32 -7.02
N LYS A 102 12.89 -4.87 -7.06
CA LYS A 102 13.20 -6.18 -7.68
C LYS A 102 12.56 -7.37 -6.96
N ARG A 103 12.07 -7.19 -5.74
CA ARG A 103 11.53 -8.25 -4.87
C ARG A 103 10.08 -7.99 -4.45
N ILE A 104 9.51 -6.85 -4.84
CA ILE A 104 8.17 -6.43 -4.41
C ILE A 104 7.09 -7.44 -4.79
N SER A 105 7.24 -8.12 -5.93
CA SER A 105 6.33 -9.17 -6.39
C SER A 105 6.23 -10.38 -5.42
N LYS A 106 7.27 -10.60 -4.60
CA LYS A 106 7.33 -11.67 -3.59
C LYS A 106 6.67 -11.31 -2.26
N TYR A 107 6.25 -10.06 -2.10
CA TYR A 107 5.67 -9.60 -0.84
C TYR A 107 4.20 -10.00 -0.81
N ASP A 108 3.74 -10.51 0.31
CA ASP A 108 2.31 -10.74 0.53
C ASP A 108 1.60 -9.37 0.60
N ARG A 109 0.34 -9.30 0.18
CA ARG A 109 -0.39 -8.04 0.03
C ARG A 109 -1.69 -8.00 0.80
N GLN A 110 -2.02 -6.84 1.35
CA GLN A 110 -3.35 -6.55 1.89
C GLN A 110 -3.94 -5.34 1.18
N TYR A 111 -5.18 -5.47 0.70
CA TYR A 111 -5.89 -4.43 -0.05
C TYR A 111 -7.09 -3.92 0.74
N VAL A 112 -7.16 -2.60 0.89
CA VAL A 112 -8.23 -1.91 1.59
C VAL A 112 -8.79 -0.81 0.68
N GLY A 113 -10.06 -0.94 0.29
CA GLY A 113 -10.75 0.09 -0.49
C GLY A 113 -11.34 1.19 0.40
N TYR A 114 -11.06 2.45 0.06
CA TYR A 114 -11.65 3.62 0.72
C TYR A 114 -11.88 4.79 -0.25
N VAL A 115 -12.75 5.71 0.12
CA VAL A 115 -13.07 6.92 -0.63
C VAL A 115 -12.57 8.13 0.13
N GLU A 116 -11.85 9.00 -0.58
CA GLU A 116 -11.38 10.27 -0.05
C GLU A 116 -11.65 11.35 -1.09
N ASN A 117 -12.37 12.40 -0.70
CA ASN A 117 -12.72 13.52 -1.58
C ASN A 117 -13.35 13.07 -2.91
N GLY A 118 -14.22 12.04 -2.86
CA GLY A 118 -14.89 11.45 -4.02
C GLY A 118 -14.02 10.55 -4.89
N LYS A 119 -12.75 10.33 -4.54
CA LYS A 119 -11.83 9.43 -5.26
C LYS A 119 -11.83 8.07 -4.60
N LYS A 120 -12.01 7.01 -5.39
CA LYS A 120 -11.82 5.63 -4.92
C LYS A 120 -10.35 5.27 -4.95
N ILE A 121 -9.84 4.86 -3.79
CA ILE A 121 -8.45 4.54 -3.55
C ILE A 121 -8.38 3.12 -2.99
N ILE A 122 -7.37 2.36 -3.41
CA ILE A 122 -7.00 1.09 -2.79
C ILE A 122 -5.69 1.32 -2.05
N LEU A 123 -5.73 1.24 -0.72
CA LEU A 123 -4.53 1.14 0.10
C LEU A 123 -3.98 -0.28 -0.02
N ILE A 124 -2.66 -0.37 -0.19
CA ILE A 124 -1.94 -1.61 -0.42
C ILE A 124 -0.81 -1.69 0.60
N ASN A 125 -0.87 -2.66 1.49
CA ASN A 125 0.29 -3.04 2.31
C ASN A 125 1.04 -4.15 1.60
N PHE A 126 2.30 -3.91 1.25
CA PHE A 126 3.26 -4.92 0.83
C PHE A 126 4.03 -5.40 2.06
N ILE A 127 4.01 -6.70 2.34
CA ILE A 127 4.54 -7.29 3.57
C ILE A 127 5.60 -8.34 3.26
N ASP A 128 6.82 -8.11 3.74
CA ASP A 128 7.95 -9.04 3.63
C ASP A 128 8.00 -9.96 4.85
N PHE A 129 7.50 -11.19 4.72
CA PHE A 129 7.60 -12.21 5.76
C PHE A 129 8.90 -13.04 5.72
N SER A 130 9.92 -12.66 4.95
CA SER A 130 11.19 -13.41 4.89
C SER A 130 11.88 -13.56 6.25
N LYS A 131 11.66 -12.60 7.15
CA LYS A 131 11.99 -12.69 8.57
C LYS A 131 10.73 -12.32 9.33
N ASP A 132 10.00 -13.26 9.91
CA ASP A 132 8.75 -13.02 10.64
C ASP A 132 8.90 -13.41 12.12
N PRO A 133 9.53 -12.56 12.95
CA PRO A 133 9.79 -12.89 14.37
C PRO A 133 8.50 -12.93 15.21
N HIS A 134 7.41 -12.35 14.70
CA HIS A 134 6.13 -12.26 15.39
C HIS A 134 5.14 -13.34 14.93
N ASN A 135 5.50 -14.13 13.92
CA ASN A 135 4.64 -15.14 13.29
C ASN A 135 3.31 -14.54 12.80
N LEU A 136 3.38 -13.34 12.20
CA LEU A 136 2.24 -12.57 11.70
C LEU A 136 1.73 -13.08 10.36
N LYS A 137 2.47 -13.93 9.64
CA LYS A 137 2.00 -14.49 8.37
C LYS A 137 0.68 -15.26 8.51
N LYS A 138 0.45 -15.87 9.68
CA LYS A 138 -0.82 -16.57 9.99
C LYS A 138 -2.02 -15.61 10.10
N ASP A 139 -1.76 -14.33 10.38
CA ASP A 139 -2.75 -13.29 10.62
C ASP A 139 -3.01 -12.42 9.38
N LEU A 140 -2.32 -12.71 8.27
CA LEU A 140 -2.43 -11.98 6.99
C LEU A 140 -3.88 -11.78 6.52
N ALA A 141 -4.76 -12.75 6.76
CA ALA A 141 -6.18 -12.70 6.38
C ALA A 141 -7.13 -12.33 7.54
N ASN A 142 -6.62 -12.22 8.77
CA ASN A 142 -7.44 -12.00 9.96
C ASN A 142 -7.49 -10.52 10.36
N GLU A 143 -6.41 -9.79 10.14
CA GLU A 143 -6.30 -8.38 10.53
C GLU A 143 -5.42 -7.59 9.56
N LEU A 144 -5.63 -6.27 9.49
CA LEU A 144 -4.72 -5.39 8.76
C LEU A 144 -3.41 -5.28 9.55
N ILE A 145 -2.32 -5.78 8.97
CA ILE A 145 -1.02 -5.79 9.62
C ILE A 145 -0.39 -4.41 9.47
N GLY A 146 0.00 -3.79 10.59
CA GLY A 146 0.64 -2.48 10.62
C GLY A 146 1.32 -2.20 11.96
N GLY A 147 2.21 -1.21 11.99
CA GLY A 147 2.93 -0.78 13.19
C GLY A 147 3.92 0.34 12.92
N PHE A 148 4.37 1.02 13.99
CA PHE A 148 5.15 2.27 13.86
C PHE A 148 6.68 2.08 13.90
N HIS A 149 7.19 0.94 14.38
CA HIS A 149 8.63 0.77 14.63
C HIS A 149 9.11 -0.68 14.45
N GLY A 150 10.43 -0.85 14.44
CA GLY A 150 11.08 -2.15 14.45
C GLY A 150 10.82 -2.93 13.17
N TRP A 151 10.28 -4.14 13.32
CA TRP A 151 9.98 -5.02 12.20
C TRP A 151 9.03 -4.37 11.18
N PHE A 152 7.95 -3.74 11.66
CA PHE A 152 6.93 -3.13 10.80
C PHE A 152 7.50 -2.07 9.86
N GLN A 153 8.43 -1.25 10.35
CA GLN A 153 9.04 -0.19 9.54
C GLN A 153 9.93 -0.73 8.39
N SER A 154 10.52 -1.91 8.57
CA SER A 154 11.44 -2.50 7.59
C SER A 154 10.74 -3.48 6.64
N ASN A 155 9.60 -4.02 7.05
CA ASN A 155 8.94 -5.13 6.39
C ASN A 155 7.57 -4.78 5.81
N ILE A 156 7.02 -3.60 6.12
CA ILE A 156 5.74 -3.14 5.56
C ILE A 156 5.95 -1.87 4.76
N ILE A 157 5.44 -1.87 3.54
CA ILE A 157 5.41 -0.71 2.66
C ILE A 157 3.95 -0.44 2.33
N THR A 158 3.46 0.77 2.58
CA THR A 158 2.07 1.15 2.29
C THR A 158 2.04 2.10 1.10
N GLN A 159 1.16 1.82 0.14
CA GLN A 159 0.93 2.65 -1.03
C GLN A 159 -0.55 2.82 -1.31
N ASN A 160 -0.88 3.89 -2.02
CA ASN A 160 -2.22 4.15 -2.53
C ASN A 160 -2.27 3.93 -4.03
N PHE A 161 -3.31 3.26 -4.50
CA PHE A 161 -3.67 3.21 -5.91
C PHE A 161 -4.99 3.93 -6.16
N TYR A 162 -4.92 5.01 -6.94
CA TYR A 162 -6.07 5.79 -7.34
C TYR A 162 -6.74 5.14 -8.57
N LEU A 163 -7.92 4.56 -8.37
CA LEU A 163 -8.56 3.69 -9.38
C LEU A 163 -8.90 4.41 -10.69
N LYS A 164 -9.33 5.68 -10.61
CA LYS A 164 -9.71 6.48 -11.77
C LYS A 164 -8.48 6.95 -12.54
N GLU A 165 -7.48 7.45 -11.83
CA GLU A 165 -6.24 7.97 -12.38
C GLU A 165 -5.26 6.87 -12.83
N ASN A 166 -5.53 5.61 -12.48
CA ASN A 166 -4.66 4.47 -12.76
C ASN A 166 -3.23 4.73 -12.24
N LYS A 167 -3.13 5.23 -11.00
CA LYS A 167 -1.90 5.81 -10.48
C LYS A 167 -1.56 5.27 -9.10
N LEU A 168 -0.33 4.80 -8.95
CA LEU A 168 0.28 4.43 -7.68
C LEU A 168 0.98 5.64 -7.04
N SER A 169 0.88 5.78 -5.72
CA SER A 169 1.65 6.73 -4.93
C SER A 169 2.04 6.13 -3.58
N VAL A 170 3.11 6.66 -2.98
CA VAL A 170 3.41 6.37 -1.58
C VAL A 170 2.31 7.00 -0.70
N TYR A 171 1.83 6.24 0.30
CA TYR A 171 0.84 6.69 1.29
C TYR A 171 1.46 7.70 2.26
#